data_AF-A0A969EG73-F1
#
_entry.id   AF-A0A969EG73-F1
#
_cell.length_a   1.000
_cell.length_b   1.000
_cell.length_c   1.000
_cell.angle_alpha   90.00
_cell.angle_beta   90.00
_cell.angle_gamma   90.00
#
_symmetry.space_group_name_H-M   'P 1'
#
loop_
_entity.id
_entity.type
_entity.pdbx_description
1 polymer ?
#
loop_
_entity_poly.entity_id
_entity_poly.type
_entity_poly.pdbx_seq_one_letter_code
_entity_poly.pdbx_strand_id
1 'polypeptide(L)'
;MAPGTAFEAMGVQVESVDDTSIAITMPVTARVKQPMGLLHGGMTMFLMESASSMHACLGGRSFQTRAGRHRDQRLARALRDERHDPRGGDRRARSAAVSIAFATAVSVVCALLVAASTILLKDRQRANQKLFVQKNVLLEVTGLVKPDQISAEELGNVFERRIRARLVDLETGDYVQHPDIDPISYDQREARGDPARSRDAPENDAQVKRIPKLAGVYLVMDGDQVEQVVIPIEGNGLYGTLYGFLAIDRDTTTIRGLAYYENKETPGLGGEVNNPRWKALWPGRKAFDEKWMPRIQVIKGAAGPPEKDPYRVDGLSGATMTSDGVSNMLAFWLGKDGFGPFFEKSRARGGY
;
A
#
# COMPACT_ATOMS: atom_id res chain seq x y z
N MET A 1 -36.88 21.52 -21.95
CA MET A 1 -35.71 21.24 -21.09
C MET A 1 -36.23 20.69 -19.76
N ALA A 2 -35.56 19.68 -19.19
CA ALA A 2 -35.92 19.10 -17.90
C ALA A 2 -35.03 19.73 -16.81
N PRO A 3 -35.51 20.76 -16.07
CA PRO A 3 -34.69 21.49 -15.11
C PRO A 3 -34.23 20.60 -13.96
N GLY A 4 -33.01 20.82 -13.47
CA GLY A 4 -32.39 20.08 -12.37
C GLY A 4 -31.84 18.70 -12.74
N THR A 5 -31.66 18.40 -14.04
CA THR A 5 -31.22 17.08 -14.51
C THR A 5 -29.89 17.12 -15.25
N ALA A 6 -29.27 15.96 -15.44
CA ALA A 6 -28.08 15.82 -16.27
C ALA A 6 -28.31 16.31 -17.72
N PHE A 7 -29.56 16.33 -18.23
CA PHE A 7 -29.87 16.88 -19.54
C PHE A 7 -29.64 18.39 -19.59
N GLU A 8 -30.03 19.12 -18.54
CA GLU A 8 -29.79 20.55 -18.45
C GLU A 8 -28.29 20.85 -18.29
N ALA A 9 -27.62 20.13 -17.38
CA ALA A 9 -26.19 20.33 -17.12
C ALA A 9 -25.31 20.13 -18.37
N MET A 10 -25.72 19.20 -19.25
CA MET A 10 -24.97 18.84 -20.45
C MET A 10 -25.55 19.46 -21.73
N GLY A 11 -26.62 20.26 -21.62
CA GLY A 11 -27.27 20.92 -22.76
C GLY A 11 -27.91 19.96 -23.75
N VAL A 12 -28.36 18.79 -23.30
CA VAL A 12 -29.00 17.78 -24.14
C VAL A 12 -30.40 18.24 -24.53
N GLN A 13 -30.71 18.13 -25.82
CA GLN A 13 -32.03 18.44 -26.38
C GLN A 13 -32.65 17.20 -27.00
N VAL A 14 -33.96 17.03 -26.81
CA VAL A 14 -34.75 16.02 -27.53
C VAL A 14 -35.24 16.66 -28.80
N GLU A 15 -34.83 16.14 -29.95
CA GLU A 15 -35.18 16.67 -31.26
C GLU A 15 -36.50 16.11 -31.79
N SER A 16 -36.72 14.82 -31.58
CA SER A 16 -37.97 14.16 -31.97
C SER A 16 -38.23 12.93 -31.11
N VAL A 17 -39.52 12.66 -30.90
CA VAL A 17 -40.02 11.44 -30.26
C VAL A 17 -41.15 10.92 -31.14
N ASP A 18 -41.04 9.68 -31.59
CA ASP A 18 -42.12 8.95 -32.24
C ASP A 18 -42.23 7.53 -31.64
N ASP A 19 -43.29 6.80 -32.02
CA ASP A 19 -43.58 5.46 -31.49
C ASP A 19 -42.47 4.43 -31.74
N THR A 20 -41.50 4.76 -32.60
CA THR A 20 -40.43 3.88 -33.07
C THR A 20 -39.02 4.42 -32.86
N SER A 21 -38.85 5.69 -32.48
CA SER A 21 -37.54 6.33 -32.36
C SER A 21 -37.54 7.55 -31.45
N ILE A 22 -36.38 7.80 -30.82
CA ILE A 22 -36.09 9.05 -30.13
C ILE A 22 -34.76 9.60 -30.65
N ALA A 23 -34.76 10.89 -31.00
CA ALA A 23 -33.56 11.60 -31.40
C ALA A 23 -33.21 12.63 -30.33
N ILE A 24 -31.98 12.57 -29.83
CA ILE A 24 -31.45 13.55 -28.89
C ILE A 24 -30.09 14.04 -29.37
N THR A 25 -29.79 15.31 -29.09
CA THR A 25 -28.53 15.95 -29.44
C THR A 25 -27.91 16.66 -28.26
N MET A 26 -26.60 16.84 -28.31
CA MET A 26 -25.82 17.48 -27.25
C MET A 26 -24.70 18.31 -27.87
N PRO A 27 -24.52 19.56 -27.44
CA PRO A 27 -23.45 20.40 -27.95
C PRO A 27 -22.08 19.88 -27.50
N VAL A 28 -21.14 19.74 -28.43
CA VAL A 28 -19.77 19.29 -28.12
C VAL A 28 -18.92 20.46 -27.64
N THR A 29 -19.11 20.83 -26.36
CA THR A 29 -18.36 21.90 -25.68
C THR A 29 -17.09 21.40 -25.01
N ALA A 30 -16.29 22.28 -24.41
CA ALA A 30 -15.09 21.91 -23.66
C ALA A 30 -15.38 20.97 -22.47
N ARG A 31 -16.60 21.00 -21.90
CA ARG A 31 -16.99 20.19 -20.75
C ARG A 31 -17.17 18.70 -21.07
N VAL A 32 -17.35 18.36 -22.36
CA VAL A 32 -17.65 16.99 -22.82
C VAL A 32 -16.54 16.40 -23.67
N LYS A 33 -15.41 17.10 -23.81
CA LYS A 33 -14.24 16.69 -24.58
C LYS A 33 -13.17 16.12 -23.66
N GLN A 34 -12.41 15.16 -24.17
CA GLN A 34 -11.13 14.73 -23.59
C GLN A 34 -9.99 15.66 -24.08
N PRO A 35 -8.78 15.62 -23.45
CA PRO A 35 -7.65 16.55 -23.72
C PRO A 35 -7.10 16.65 -25.16
N MET A 36 -7.71 15.98 -26.15
CA MET A 36 -7.33 16.05 -27.57
C MET A 36 -8.46 16.57 -28.47
N GLY A 37 -9.45 17.25 -27.88
CA GLY A 37 -10.60 17.80 -28.60
C GLY A 37 -11.62 16.76 -29.08
N LEU A 38 -11.38 15.47 -28.81
CA LEU A 38 -12.29 14.37 -29.07
C LEU A 38 -13.43 14.36 -28.05
N LEU A 39 -14.62 13.87 -28.46
CA LEU A 39 -15.70 13.63 -27.52
C LEU A 39 -15.26 12.56 -26.51
N HIS A 40 -15.55 12.79 -25.23
CA HIS A 40 -15.24 11.83 -24.17
C HIS A 40 -16.11 10.57 -24.34
N GLY A 41 -15.52 9.38 -24.22
CA GLY A 41 -16.22 8.10 -24.42
C GLY A 41 -17.45 7.94 -23.52
N GLY A 42 -17.31 8.29 -22.23
CA GLY A 42 -18.42 8.27 -21.26
C GLY A 42 -19.58 9.20 -21.64
N MET A 43 -19.31 10.30 -22.36
CA MET A 43 -20.37 11.21 -22.83
C MET A 43 -21.15 10.65 -24.02
N THR A 44 -20.50 9.81 -24.83
CA THR A 44 -21.17 9.06 -25.89
C THR A 44 -22.08 7.98 -25.28
N MET A 45 -21.59 7.28 -24.26
CA MET A 45 -22.34 6.26 -23.53
C MET A 45 -23.54 6.87 -22.81
N PHE A 46 -23.35 7.99 -22.12
CA PHE A 46 -24.42 8.75 -21.46
C PHE A 46 -25.58 9.10 -22.41
N LEU A 47 -25.28 9.59 -23.62
CA LEU A 47 -26.32 9.89 -24.61
C LEU A 47 -27.05 8.63 -25.08
N MET A 48 -26.31 7.56 -25.36
CA MET A 48 -26.92 6.30 -25.80
C MET A 48 -27.82 5.72 -24.73
N GLU A 49 -27.36 5.65 -23.48
CA GLU A 49 -28.16 5.14 -22.35
C GLU A 49 -29.39 5.99 -22.08
N SER A 50 -29.24 7.32 -22.10
CA SER A 50 -30.36 8.24 -21.89
C SER A 50 -31.43 8.09 -22.96
N ALA A 51 -31.04 8.03 -24.25
CA ALA A 51 -31.96 7.78 -25.35
C ALA A 51 -32.65 6.41 -25.21
N SER A 52 -31.89 5.37 -24.83
CA SER A 52 -32.41 4.02 -24.61
C SER A 52 -33.48 3.99 -23.52
N SER A 53 -33.16 4.58 -22.36
CA SER A 53 -34.05 4.59 -21.21
C SER A 53 -35.34 5.35 -21.50
N MET A 54 -35.24 6.51 -22.17
CA MET A 54 -36.44 7.28 -22.53
C MET A 54 -37.30 6.56 -23.55
N HIS A 55 -36.69 5.93 -24.56
CA HIS A 55 -37.44 5.16 -25.55
C HIS A 55 -38.15 3.94 -24.92
N ALA A 56 -37.50 3.25 -23.98
CA ALA A 56 -38.08 2.14 -23.25
C ALA A 56 -39.29 2.57 -22.38
N CYS A 57 -39.20 3.72 -21.69
CA CYS A 57 -40.31 4.24 -20.88
C CYS A 57 -41.53 4.67 -21.72
N LEU A 58 -41.33 5.01 -23.00
CA LEU A 58 -42.38 5.44 -23.92
C LEU A 58 -43.06 4.28 -24.68
N GLY A 59 -42.69 3.03 -24.38
CA GLY A 59 -43.35 1.83 -24.95
C GLY A 59 -42.91 1.45 -26.36
N GLY A 60 -41.78 1.98 -26.84
CA GLY A 60 -41.24 1.69 -28.18
C GLY A 60 -40.81 0.22 -28.34
N ARG A 61 -41.19 -0.40 -29.47
CA ARG A 61 -41.01 -1.84 -29.72
C ARG A 61 -39.69 -2.23 -30.41
N SER A 62 -38.77 -1.28 -30.66
CA SER A 62 -37.46 -1.57 -31.29
C SER A 62 -36.41 -0.49 -31.04
N PHE A 63 -35.18 -0.89 -30.67
CA PHE A 63 -34.07 0.03 -30.37
C PHE A 63 -32.95 -0.05 -31.43
N GLN A 64 -32.58 1.09 -32.04
CA GLN A 64 -31.40 1.21 -32.91
C GLN A 64 -30.71 2.56 -32.67
N THR A 65 -29.52 2.55 -32.07
CA THR A 65 -28.74 3.77 -31.81
C THR A 65 -27.81 4.06 -32.99
N ARG A 66 -27.94 5.23 -33.62
CA ARG A 66 -26.97 5.74 -34.59
C ARG A 66 -26.35 7.03 -34.05
N ALA A 67 -25.07 6.98 -33.71
CA ALA A 67 -24.29 8.18 -33.41
C ALA A 67 -23.73 8.75 -34.72
N GLY A 68 -24.22 9.91 -35.15
CA GLY A 68 -23.74 10.62 -36.34
C GLY A 68 -23.22 12.01 -35.99
N ARG A 69 -22.13 12.45 -36.64
CA ARG A 69 -21.82 13.89 -36.72
C ARG A 69 -22.74 14.50 -37.77
N HIS A 70 -23.58 15.45 -37.36
CA HIS A 70 -24.37 16.22 -38.32
C HIS A 70 -23.44 17.12 -39.15
N ARG A 71 -23.13 16.70 -40.38
CA ARG A 71 -22.80 17.58 -41.50
C ARG A 71 -23.89 17.39 -42.54
N ASP A 72 -24.66 18.45 -42.75
CA ASP A 72 -25.74 18.63 -43.73
C ASP A 72 -27.10 17.93 -43.53
N GLN A 73 -28.13 18.76 -43.40
CA GLN A 73 -29.56 18.44 -43.31
C GLN A 73 -30.18 17.90 -44.61
N ARG A 74 -29.40 17.65 -45.68
CA ARG A 74 -29.91 17.17 -46.97
C ARG A 74 -29.98 15.64 -47.07
N LEU A 75 -29.26 14.89 -46.24
CA LEU A 75 -29.24 13.41 -46.31
C LEU A 75 -30.47 12.75 -45.65
N ALA A 76 -31.18 13.46 -44.77
CA ALA A 76 -32.33 12.92 -44.03
C ALA A 76 -33.55 12.65 -44.92
N ARG A 77 -33.64 13.27 -46.11
CA ARG A 77 -34.72 13.03 -47.07
C ARG A 77 -34.46 11.84 -48.01
N ALA A 78 -33.19 11.50 -48.26
CA ALA A 78 -32.83 10.40 -49.15
C ALA A 78 -33.04 9.00 -48.53
N LEU A 79 -33.21 8.91 -47.21
CA LEU A 79 -33.40 7.64 -46.50
C LEU A 79 -34.87 7.29 -46.21
N ARG A 80 -35.83 8.09 -46.70
CA ARG A 80 -37.27 7.79 -46.57
C ARG A 80 -37.78 6.75 -47.56
N ASP A 81 -37.07 6.51 -48.67
CA ASP A 81 -37.57 5.66 -49.77
C ASP A 81 -37.16 4.17 -49.70
N GLU A 82 -36.28 3.76 -48.77
CA GLU A 82 -35.96 2.33 -48.60
C GLU A 82 -36.82 1.64 -47.53
N ARG A 83 -38.15 1.62 -47.72
CA ARG A 83 -39.01 0.74 -46.91
C ARG A 83 -40.06 0.02 -47.75
N HIS A 84 -39.68 -1.15 -48.27
CA HIS A 84 -40.51 -2.35 -48.19
C HIS A 84 -39.69 -3.65 -48.45
N ASP A 85 -39.12 -4.22 -47.40
CA ASP A 85 -38.84 -5.67 -47.34
C ASP A 85 -39.59 -6.27 -46.13
N PRO A 86 -40.67 -7.04 -46.35
CA PRO A 86 -41.50 -7.59 -45.29
C PRO A 86 -40.85 -8.73 -44.49
N ARG A 87 -39.65 -9.20 -44.85
CA ARG A 87 -39.00 -10.38 -44.22
C ARG A 87 -37.87 -10.03 -43.24
N GLY A 88 -37.71 -8.75 -42.89
CA GLY A 88 -36.60 -8.24 -42.08
C GLY A 88 -36.80 -8.25 -40.55
N GLY A 89 -38.05 -8.32 -40.06
CA GLY A 89 -38.36 -8.24 -38.62
C GLY A 89 -37.82 -9.41 -37.80
N ASP A 90 -37.98 -10.62 -38.34
CA ASP A 90 -37.65 -11.88 -37.64
C ASP A 90 -36.14 -12.14 -37.58
N ARG A 91 -35.37 -11.65 -38.57
CA ARG A 91 -33.89 -11.68 -38.56
C ARG A 91 -33.28 -10.65 -37.61
N ARG A 92 -33.93 -9.49 -37.40
CA ARG A 92 -33.42 -8.40 -36.56
C ARG A 92 -33.63 -8.65 -35.06
N ALA A 93 -34.78 -9.19 -34.66
CA ALA A 93 -35.05 -9.58 -33.28
C ALA A 93 -34.11 -10.70 -32.80
N ARG A 94 -33.85 -11.70 -33.65
CA ARG A 94 -32.83 -12.74 -33.40
C ARG A 94 -31.43 -12.15 -33.20
N SER A 95 -31.03 -11.16 -33.99
CA SER A 95 -29.70 -10.54 -33.90
C SER A 95 -29.49 -9.74 -32.61
N ALA A 96 -30.51 -8.99 -32.16
CA ALA A 96 -30.46 -8.27 -30.89
C ALA A 96 -30.41 -9.23 -29.68
N ALA A 97 -31.26 -10.27 -29.67
CA ALA A 97 -31.25 -11.29 -28.63
C ALA A 97 -29.89 -12.03 -28.55
N VAL A 98 -29.30 -12.36 -29.70
CA VAL A 98 -27.96 -12.98 -29.78
C VAL A 98 -26.88 -12.03 -29.25
N SER A 99 -26.96 -10.74 -29.55
CA SER A 99 -25.99 -9.76 -29.08
C SER A 99 -26.06 -9.56 -27.57
N ILE A 100 -27.27 -9.49 -27.00
CA ILE A 100 -27.47 -9.38 -25.54
C ILE A 100 -27.02 -10.67 -24.84
N ALA A 101 -27.37 -11.84 -25.38
CA ALA A 101 -26.93 -13.12 -24.82
C ALA A 101 -25.40 -13.26 -24.87
N PHE A 102 -24.77 -12.87 -25.98
CA PHE A 102 -23.32 -12.86 -26.13
C PHE A 102 -22.65 -11.90 -25.14
N ALA A 103 -23.12 -10.66 -25.05
CA ALA A 103 -22.59 -9.68 -24.11
C ALA A 103 -22.74 -10.13 -22.65
N THR A 104 -23.86 -10.77 -22.31
CA THR A 104 -24.10 -11.35 -20.98
C THR A 104 -23.17 -12.54 -20.71
N ALA A 105 -22.98 -13.42 -21.68
CA ALA A 105 -22.05 -14.54 -21.54
C ALA A 105 -20.62 -14.05 -21.34
N VAL A 106 -20.16 -13.10 -22.15
CA VAL A 106 -18.82 -12.50 -22.02
C VAL A 106 -18.68 -11.78 -20.68
N SER A 107 -19.68 -11.01 -20.23
CA SER A 107 -19.61 -10.29 -18.96
C SER A 107 -19.54 -11.24 -17.77
N VAL A 108 -20.33 -12.32 -17.77
CA VAL A 108 -20.29 -13.36 -16.74
C VAL A 108 -18.94 -14.06 -16.72
N VAL A 109 -18.40 -14.46 -17.88
CA VAL A 109 -17.08 -15.10 -17.97
C VAL A 109 -15.98 -14.17 -17.47
N CYS A 110 -15.97 -12.91 -17.91
CA CYS A 110 -14.99 -11.92 -17.45
C CYS A 110 -15.10 -11.66 -15.93
N ALA A 111 -16.32 -11.52 -15.40
CA ALA A 111 -16.55 -11.31 -13.98
C ALA A 111 -16.05 -12.50 -13.14
N LEU A 112 -16.32 -13.73 -13.59
CA LEU A 112 -15.84 -14.95 -12.93
C LEU A 112 -14.32 -15.04 -12.95
N LEU A 113 -13.67 -14.77 -14.09
CA LEU A 113 -12.21 -14.82 -14.21
C LEU A 113 -11.52 -13.78 -13.32
N VAL A 114 -12.01 -12.54 -13.31
CA VAL A 114 -11.47 -11.47 -12.46
C VAL A 114 -11.71 -11.77 -10.99
N ALA A 115 -12.91 -12.24 -10.61
CA ALA A 115 -13.23 -12.59 -9.23
C ALA A 115 -12.36 -13.76 -8.72
N ALA A 116 -12.21 -14.82 -9.52
CA ALA A 116 -11.38 -15.97 -9.18
C ALA A 116 -9.91 -15.57 -9.04
N SER A 117 -9.37 -14.81 -10.01
CA SER A 117 -8.00 -14.31 -9.96
C SER A 117 -7.75 -13.46 -8.72
N THR A 118 -8.70 -12.58 -8.39
CA THR A 118 -8.59 -11.73 -7.19
C THR A 118 -8.60 -12.58 -5.92
N ILE A 119 -9.54 -13.51 -5.75
CA ILE A 119 -9.65 -14.31 -4.53
C ILE A 119 -8.42 -15.21 -4.34
N LEU A 120 -7.96 -15.88 -5.40
CA LEU A 120 -6.81 -16.80 -5.35
C LEU A 120 -5.48 -16.07 -5.11
N LEU A 121 -5.29 -14.88 -5.69
CA LEU A 121 -4.00 -14.17 -5.61
C LEU A 121 -3.96 -13.12 -4.50
N LYS A 122 -5.10 -12.68 -3.94
CA LYS A 122 -5.15 -11.58 -2.96
C LYS A 122 -4.24 -11.79 -1.76
N ASP A 123 -4.16 -13.01 -1.25
CA ASP A 123 -3.28 -13.30 -0.11
C ASP A 123 -1.80 -13.20 -0.49
N ARG A 124 -1.42 -13.71 -1.66
CA ARG A 124 -0.05 -13.56 -2.18
C ARG A 124 0.30 -12.11 -2.52
N GLN A 125 -0.63 -11.37 -3.10
CA GLN A 125 -0.45 -9.94 -3.40
C GLN A 125 -0.25 -9.14 -2.12
N ARG A 126 -1.05 -9.39 -1.09
CA ARG A 126 -0.92 -8.75 0.23
C ARG A 126 0.40 -9.10 0.92
N ALA A 127 0.80 -10.37 0.88
CA ALA A 127 2.07 -10.82 1.43
C ALA A 127 3.25 -10.13 0.73
N ASN A 128 3.23 -10.08 -0.60
CA ASN A 128 4.27 -9.41 -1.39
C ASN A 128 4.29 -7.90 -1.16
N GLN A 129 3.12 -7.25 -1.00
CA GLN A 129 3.04 -5.82 -0.65
C GLN A 129 3.61 -5.55 0.74
N LYS A 130 3.27 -6.36 1.75
CA LYS A 130 3.82 -6.25 3.11
C LYS A 130 5.34 -6.39 3.08
N LEU A 131 5.84 -7.42 2.38
CA LEU A 131 7.26 -7.67 2.25
C LEU A 131 7.98 -6.56 1.47
N PHE A 132 7.34 -6.00 0.44
CA PHE A 132 7.87 -4.84 -0.29
C PHE A 132 8.00 -3.61 0.62
N VAL A 133 6.95 -3.27 1.37
CA VAL A 133 6.98 -2.15 2.33
C VAL A 133 8.07 -2.38 3.38
N GLN A 134 8.18 -3.59 3.92
CA GLN A 134 9.22 -3.94 4.88
C GLN A 134 10.62 -3.80 4.29
N LYS A 135 10.86 -4.29 3.07
CA LYS A 135 12.15 -4.13 2.38
C LYS A 135 12.50 -2.66 2.14
N ASN A 136 11.50 -1.86 1.75
CA ASN A 136 11.71 -0.43 1.53
C ASN A 136 12.11 0.28 2.83
N VAL A 137 11.36 0.05 3.91
CA VAL A 137 11.65 0.65 5.23
C VAL A 137 12.98 0.13 5.80
N LEU A 138 13.31 -1.14 5.55
CA LEU A 138 14.62 -1.72 5.91
C LEU A 138 15.76 -1.00 5.19
N LEU A 139 15.64 -0.74 3.89
CA LEU A 139 16.69 -0.03 3.16
C LEU A 139 16.71 1.47 3.51
N GLU A 140 15.57 2.08 3.79
CA GLU A 140 15.49 3.45 4.29
C GLU A 140 16.26 3.61 5.61
N VAL A 141 16.04 2.70 6.57
CA VAL A 141 16.66 2.83 7.91
C VAL A 141 18.19 2.69 7.88
N THR A 142 18.72 2.05 6.85
CA THR A 142 20.17 1.91 6.63
C THR A 142 20.82 3.12 5.99
N GLY A 143 20.03 4.06 5.46
CA GLY A 143 20.51 5.20 4.67
C GLY A 143 20.92 4.86 3.23
N LEU A 144 20.78 3.59 2.81
CA LEU A 144 21.14 3.13 1.46
C LEU A 144 20.20 3.64 0.37
N VAL A 145 18.95 3.98 0.73
CA VAL A 145 17.89 4.32 -0.21
C VAL A 145 17.03 5.44 0.36
N LYS A 146 16.60 6.35 -0.52
CA LYS A 146 15.51 7.29 -0.23
C LYS A 146 14.20 6.74 -0.79
N PRO A 147 13.13 6.58 0.02
CA PRO A 147 11.89 5.89 -0.39
C PRO A 147 11.20 6.46 -1.63
N ASP A 148 11.44 7.74 -1.93
CA ASP A 148 10.84 8.52 -3.01
C ASP A 148 11.66 8.49 -4.32
N GLN A 149 12.79 7.76 -4.37
CA GLN A 149 13.75 7.85 -5.46
C GLN A 149 14.17 6.52 -6.10
N ILE A 150 13.54 5.39 -5.74
CA ILE A 150 13.96 4.06 -6.22
C ILE A 150 12.83 3.28 -6.88
N SER A 151 13.15 2.57 -7.97
CA SER A 151 12.22 1.63 -8.59
C SER A 151 12.16 0.30 -7.80
N ALA A 152 11.10 -0.49 -7.96
CA ALA A 152 10.99 -1.78 -7.28
C ALA A 152 12.10 -2.76 -7.69
N GLU A 153 12.56 -2.69 -8.93
CA GLU A 153 13.66 -3.50 -9.46
C GLU A 153 14.99 -3.10 -8.82
N GLU A 154 15.27 -1.79 -8.78
CA GLU A 154 16.49 -1.26 -8.16
C GLU A 154 16.53 -1.54 -6.65
N LEU A 155 15.38 -1.45 -5.97
CA LEU A 155 15.23 -1.84 -4.56
C LEU A 155 15.60 -3.32 -4.36
N GLY A 156 15.11 -4.20 -5.25
CA GLY A 156 15.44 -5.62 -5.25
C GLY A 156 16.94 -5.87 -5.42
N ASN A 157 17.56 -5.19 -6.39
CA ASN A 157 19.00 -5.29 -6.65
C ASN A 157 19.85 -4.83 -5.46
N VAL A 158 19.50 -3.71 -4.82
CA VAL A 158 20.20 -3.23 -3.62
C VAL A 158 20.04 -4.24 -2.49
N PHE A 159 18.82 -4.74 -2.28
CA PHE A 159 18.55 -5.74 -1.24
C PHE A 159 19.39 -7.01 -1.45
N GLU A 160 19.39 -7.59 -2.65
CA GLU A 160 20.15 -8.81 -2.95
C GLU A 160 21.66 -8.62 -2.81
N ARG A 161 22.18 -7.45 -3.21
CA ARG A 161 23.62 -7.16 -3.15
C ARG A 161 24.09 -6.85 -1.74
N ARG A 162 23.33 -6.03 -1.01
CA ARG A 162 23.75 -5.43 0.26
C ARG A 162 23.19 -6.14 1.49
N ILE A 163 22.10 -6.90 1.39
CA ILE A 163 21.46 -7.50 2.57
C ILE A 163 21.74 -9.00 2.66
N ARG A 164 22.11 -9.44 3.85
CA ARG A 164 22.20 -10.85 4.24
C ARG A 164 21.30 -11.08 5.45
N ALA A 165 20.17 -11.73 5.24
CA ALA A 165 19.27 -12.11 6.33
C ALA A 165 19.81 -13.34 7.08
N ARG A 166 19.72 -13.31 8.41
CA ARG A 166 20.12 -14.41 9.31
C ARG A 166 19.07 -14.59 10.38
N LEU A 167 18.94 -15.81 10.89
CA LEU A 167 18.15 -16.09 12.08
C LEU A 167 19.03 -16.02 13.31
N VAL A 168 18.49 -15.44 14.37
CA VAL A 168 19.11 -15.35 15.69
C VAL A 168 18.17 -16.00 16.70
N ASP A 169 18.73 -16.84 17.57
CA ASP A 169 18.03 -17.33 18.76
C ASP A 169 18.04 -16.22 19.82
N LEU A 170 16.85 -15.76 20.23
CA LEU A 170 16.69 -14.63 21.15
C LEU A 170 16.96 -14.98 22.62
N GLU A 171 17.22 -16.23 22.96
CA GLU A 171 17.65 -16.61 24.31
C GLU A 171 19.17 -16.58 24.42
N THR A 172 19.84 -17.14 23.42
CA THR A 172 21.30 -17.33 23.41
C THR A 172 22.04 -16.21 22.70
N GLY A 173 21.39 -15.49 21.78
CA GLY A 173 22.01 -14.51 20.90
C GLY A 173 22.83 -15.11 19.75
N ASP A 174 22.75 -16.43 19.53
CA ASP A 174 23.51 -17.09 18.45
C ASP A 174 22.79 -17.03 17.12
N TYR A 175 23.59 -16.97 16.04
CA TYR A 175 23.08 -17.24 14.71
C TYR A 175 22.71 -18.71 14.58
N VAL A 176 21.51 -18.97 14.07
CA VAL A 176 21.02 -20.32 13.81
C VAL A 176 20.80 -20.54 12.31
N GLN A 177 21.01 -21.77 11.86
CA GLN A 177 20.56 -22.23 10.56
C GLN A 177 19.38 -23.16 10.77
N HIS A 178 18.31 -22.98 10.00
CA HIS A 178 17.15 -23.84 10.04
C HIS A 178 16.81 -24.26 8.61
N PRO A 179 16.76 -25.56 8.28
CA PRO A 179 16.60 -26.02 6.91
C PRO A 179 15.26 -25.58 6.29
N ASP A 180 14.20 -25.50 7.11
CA ASP A 180 12.85 -25.18 6.64
C ASP A 180 12.46 -23.69 6.78
N ILE A 181 13.35 -22.83 7.27
CA ILE A 181 13.05 -21.41 7.48
C ILE A 181 14.01 -20.56 6.66
N ASP A 182 13.48 -19.88 5.63
CA ASP A 182 14.18 -18.81 4.95
C ASP A 182 14.17 -17.54 5.83
N PRO A 183 15.34 -17.01 6.26
CA PRO A 183 15.42 -15.79 7.05
C PRO A 183 14.78 -14.56 6.38
N ILE A 184 14.73 -14.50 5.05
CA ILE A 184 14.17 -13.35 4.31
C ILE A 184 12.64 -13.33 4.41
N SER A 185 12.00 -14.49 4.37
CA SER A 185 10.53 -14.61 4.41
C SER A 185 10.00 -14.94 5.80
N TYR A 186 10.85 -15.00 6.82
CA TYR A 186 10.46 -15.36 8.19
C TYR A 186 9.53 -14.30 8.80
N ASP A 187 8.26 -14.67 9.07
CA ASP A 187 7.31 -13.80 9.75
C ASP A 187 7.42 -13.95 11.29
N GLN A 188 8.24 -13.08 11.88
CA GLN A 188 8.44 -13.00 13.33
C GLN A 188 7.14 -12.73 14.10
N ARG A 189 6.19 -11.99 13.52
CA ARG A 189 4.91 -11.65 14.15
C ARG A 189 4.02 -12.89 14.26
N GLU A 190 4.03 -13.74 13.23
CA GLU A 190 3.35 -15.02 13.24
C GLU A 190 3.99 -15.97 14.27
N ALA A 191 5.32 -16.10 14.27
CA ALA A 191 6.04 -16.94 15.23
C ALA A 191 5.79 -16.55 16.69
N ARG A 192 5.69 -15.24 16.98
CA ARG A 192 5.31 -14.72 18.30
C ARG A 192 3.90 -15.15 18.72
N GLY A 193 2.96 -15.21 17.79
CA GLY A 193 1.57 -15.60 18.05
C GLY A 193 1.39 -17.09 18.32
N ASP A 194 2.39 -17.91 17.96
CA ASP A 194 2.38 -19.36 18.11
C ASP A 194 3.08 -19.79 19.41
N PRO A 195 2.37 -20.43 20.37
CA PRO A 195 2.97 -20.88 21.62
C PRO A 195 4.14 -21.86 21.48
N ALA A 196 4.22 -22.64 20.40
CA ALA A 196 5.32 -23.56 20.17
C ALA A 196 6.61 -22.84 19.75
N ARG A 197 6.48 -21.69 19.08
CA ARG A 197 7.58 -20.89 18.51
C ARG A 197 7.91 -19.64 19.33
N SER A 198 7.29 -19.47 20.50
CA SER A 198 7.48 -18.31 21.37
C SER A 198 7.46 -18.67 22.85
N ARG A 199 7.87 -17.74 23.71
CA ARG A 199 7.77 -17.80 25.17
C ARG A 199 6.99 -16.60 25.69
N ASP A 200 6.45 -16.69 26.90
CA ASP A 200 5.85 -15.53 27.55
C ASP A 200 6.94 -14.49 27.88
N ALA A 201 6.62 -13.22 27.64
CA ALA A 201 7.50 -12.13 28.03
C ALA A 201 7.33 -11.86 29.54
N PRO A 202 8.40 -11.50 30.26
CA PRO A 202 8.26 -10.94 31.60
C PRO A 202 7.46 -9.64 31.56
N GLU A 203 6.97 -9.18 32.71
CA GLU A 203 6.31 -7.88 32.81
C GLU A 203 7.22 -6.77 32.30
N ASN A 204 6.70 -5.93 31.40
CA ASN A 204 7.46 -4.90 30.71
C ASN A 204 6.58 -3.74 30.27
N ASP A 205 7.18 -2.56 30.20
CA ASP A 205 6.50 -1.31 29.83
C ASP A 205 6.22 -1.21 28.32
N ALA A 206 6.88 -2.04 27.49
CA ALA A 206 6.64 -2.13 26.05
C ALA A 206 5.33 -2.87 25.72
N GLN A 207 4.71 -3.50 26.72
CA GLN A 207 3.49 -4.32 26.60
C GLN A 207 3.64 -5.47 25.58
N VAL A 208 4.88 -5.96 25.39
CA VAL A 208 5.15 -7.17 24.63
C VAL A 208 4.71 -8.35 25.48
N LYS A 209 3.76 -9.16 25.00
CA LYS A 209 3.20 -10.28 25.76
C LYS A 209 3.97 -11.59 25.57
N ARG A 210 4.50 -11.80 24.37
CA ARG A 210 5.22 -13.00 23.99
C ARG A 210 6.43 -12.62 23.16
N ILE A 211 7.48 -13.42 23.29
CA ILE A 211 8.76 -13.25 22.58
C ILE A 211 8.94 -14.47 21.69
N PRO A 212 9.12 -14.32 20.36
CA PRO A 212 9.45 -15.44 19.51
C PRO A 212 10.81 -16.04 19.92
N LYS A 213 11.01 -17.34 19.73
CA LYS A 213 12.29 -17.98 20.03
C LYS A 213 13.38 -17.52 19.05
N LEU A 214 13.01 -17.39 17.78
CA LEU A 214 13.88 -16.94 16.71
C LEU A 214 13.46 -15.55 16.19
N ALA A 215 14.44 -14.75 15.82
CA ALA A 215 14.26 -13.46 15.15
C ALA A 215 15.08 -13.39 13.86
N GLY A 216 14.53 -12.73 12.85
CA GLY A 216 15.26 -12.42 11.62
C GLY A 216 16.03 -11.12 11.79
N VAL A 217 17.34 -11.13 11.58
CA VAL A 217 18.19 -9.94 11.54
C VAL A 217 18.77 -9.77 10.14
N TYR A 218 19.02 -8.53 9.75
CA TYR A 218 19.48 -8.21 8.40
C TYR A 218 20.83 -7.52 8.47
N LEU A 219 21.87 -8.21 8.00
CA LEU A 219 23.22 -7.67 7.93
C LEU A 219 23.35 -6.87 6.65
N VAL A 220 23.76 -5.61 6.79
CA VAL A 220 24.10 -4.74 5.65
C VAL A 220 25.57 -4.90 5.38
N MET A 221 25.90 -5.40 4.20
CA MET A 221 27.24 -5.70 3.75
C MET A 221 27.85 -4.49 3.03
N ASP A 222 29.13 -4.24 3.21
CA ASP A 222 29.98 -3.47 2.31
C ASP A 222 31.15 -4.36 1.86
N GLY A 223 31.04 -4.88 0.64
CA GLY A 223 31.85 -6.02 0.20
C GLY A 223 31.63 -7.24 1.12
N ASP A 224 32.72 -7.71 1.74
CA ASP A 224 32.71 -8.85 2.66
C ASP A 224 32.53 -8.43 4.14
N GLN A 225 32.48 -7.13 4.44
CA GLN A 225 32.35 -6.63 5.81
C GLN A 225 30.90 -6.29 6.14
N VAL A 226 30.49 -6.56 7.38
CA VAL A 226 29.20 -6.05 7.88
C VAL A 226 29.38 -4.60 8.32
N GLU A 227 28.62 -3.70 7.70
CA GLU A 227 28.61 -2.25 7.99
C GLU A 227 27.65 -1.95 9.16
N GLN A 228 26.50 -2.60 9.20
CA GLN A 228 25.47 -2.42 10.22
C GLN A 228 24.53 -3.63 10.25
N VAL A 229 23.80 -3.79 11.34
CA VAL A 229 22.71 -4.76 11.47
C VAL A 229 21.39 -4.01 11.60
N VAL A 230 20.34 -4.56 10.97
CA VAL A 230 18.97 -4.10 11.16
C VAL A 230 18.20 -5.18 11.92
N ILE A 231 17.55 -4.77 13.01
CA ILE A 231 16.71 -5.64 13.83
C ILE A 231 15.24 -5.21 13.75
N PRO A 232 14.29 -6.16 13.67
CA PRO A 232 12.87 -5.86 13.80
C PRO A 232 12.53 -5.58 15.26
N ILE A 233 11.76 -4.52 15.51
CA ILE A 233 11.28 -4.15 16.83
C ILE A 233 9.79 -3.87 16.81
N GLU A 234 9.15 -4.08 17.95
CA GLU A 234 7.71 -3.87 18.11
C GLU A 234 7.28 -3.59 19.55
N GLY A 235 6.27 -2.75 19.73
CA GLY A 235 5.82 -2.39 21.07
C GLY A 235 4.60 -1.50 21.00
N ASN A 236 3.87 -1.38 22.10
CA ASN A 236 2.67 -0.56 22.10
C ASN A 236 3.00 0.94 22.13
N GLY A 237 2.38 1.68 21.23
CA GLY A 237 2.17 3.13 21.36
C GLY A 237 0.90 3.40 22.18
N LEU A 238 0.16 4.45 21.83
CA LEU A 238 -1.09 4.79 22.50
C LEU A 238 -2.27 3.92 22.01
N TYR A 239 -2.45 3.81 20.69
CA TYR A 239 -3.63 3.18 20.10
C TYR A 239 -3.35 1.77 19.55
N GLY A 240 -2.09 1.40 19.36
CA GLY A 240 -1.73 0.07 18.92
C GLY A 240 -0.24 -0.18 18.88
N THR A 241 0.11 -1.37 18.41
CA THR A 241 1.50 -1.80 18.26
C THR A 241 2.16 -1.08 17.09
N LEU A 242 3.32 -0.49 17.36
CA LEU A 242 4.28 0.00 16.39
C LEU A 242 5.12 -1.19 15.91
N TYR A 243 5.31 -1.33 14.60
CA TYR A 243 6.23 -2.32 14.03
C TYR A 243 7.25 -1.61 13.15
N GLY A 244 8.53 -1.83 13.44
CA GLY A 244 9.60 -1.10 12.79
C GLY A 244 10.91 -1.84 12.75
N PHE A 245 11.90 -1.13 12.25
CA PHE A 245 13.28 -1.56 12.15
C PHE A 245 14.19 -0.55 12.84
N LEU A 246 15.17 -1.05 13.57
CA LEU A 246 16.26 -0.26 14.13
C LEU A 246 17.56 -0.72 13.48
N ALA A 247 18.29 0.21 12.89
CA ALA A 247 19.61 -0.03 12.32
C ALA A 247 20.69 0.37 13.33
N ILE A 248 21.61 -0.55 13.63
CA ILE A 248 22.73 -0.35 14.55
C ILE A 248 24.03 -0.60 13.79
N ASP A 249 24.94 0.34 13.91
CA ASP A 249 26.26 0.35 13.30
C ASP A 249 27.12 -0.83 13.75
N ARG A 250 28.24 -1.05 13.06
CA ARG A 250 29.23 -2.08 13.37
C ARG A 250 29.80 -1.99 14.79
N ASP A 251 29.83 -0.79 15.38
CA ASP A 251 30.27 -0.58 16.76
C ASP A 251 29.28 -1.12 17.82
N THR A 252 28.17 -1.72 17.39
CA THR A 252 27.12 -2.33 18.22
C THR A 252 26.34 -1.37 19.12
N THR A 253 26.57 -0.06 19.00
CA THR A 253 25.92 0.95 19.84
C THR A 253 25.34 2.14 19.06
N THR A 254 25.97 2.56 17.98
CA THR A 254 25.51 3.72 17.20
C THR A 254 24.27 3.36 16.42
N ILE A 255 23.22 4.13 16.61
CA ILE A 255 22.00 4.02 15.84
C ILE A 255 22.23 4.71 14.49
N ARG A 256 21.98 3.97 13.41
CA ARG A 256 22.01 4.48 12.03
C ARG A 256 20.63 4.98 11.59
N GLY A 257 19.57 4.45 12.16
CA GLY A 257 18.21 4.92 11.91
C GLY A 257 17.16 4.13 12.69
N LEU A 258 15.96 4.70 12.73
CA LEU A 258 14.74 4.06 13.20
C LEU A 258 13.60 4.39 12.23
N ALA A 259 12.82 3.41 11.81
CA ALA A 259 11.65 3.62 10.97
C ALA A 259 10.56 2.57 11.20
N TYR A 260 9.30 2.95 11.02
CA TYR A 260 8.14 2.07 11.22
C TYR A 260 7.41 1.81 9.91
N TYR A 261 7.11 0.54 9.65
CA TYR A 261 6.35 0.13 8.47
C TYR A 261 4.85 -0.05 8.77
N GLU A 262 4.46 -0.21 10.04
CA GLU A 262 3.08 -0.34 10.47
C GLU A 262 2.88 0.34 11.83
N ASN A 263 1.85 1.19 11.95
CA ASN A 263 1.39 1.77 13.21
C ASN A 263 -0.09 2.15 13.10
N LYS A 264 -0.72 2.44 14.25
CA LYS A 264 -2.13 2.86 14.35
C LYS A 264 -2.30 4.18 15.09
N GLU A 265 -1.23 4.94 15.21
CA GLU A 265 -1.24 6.20 15.97
C GLU A 265 -1.96 7.30 15.17
N THR A 266 -2.42 8.34 15.86
CA THR A 266 -3.12 9.46 15.22
C THR A 266 -2.17 10.26 14.31
N PRO A 267 -2.48 10.44 13.02
CA PRO A 267 -1.70 11.30 12.12
C PRO A 267 -1.58 12.73 12.66
N GLY A 268 -0.39 13.34 12.56
CA GLY A 268 -0.11 14.66 13.12
C GLY A 268 0.18 14.69 14.63
N LEU A 269 0.07 13.55 15.32
CA LEU A 269 0.46 13.37 16.73
C LEU A 269 1.43 12.18 16.83
N GLY A 270 0.97 11.02 17.32
CA GLY A 270 1.81 9.83 17.43
C GLY A 270 2.23 9.25 16.08
N GLY A 271 1.44 9.48 15.02
CA GLY A 271 1.80 9.08 13.66
C GLY A 271 3.06 9.77 13.11
N GLU A 272 3.52 10.84 13.77
CA GLU A 272 4.75 11.55 13.44
C GLU A 272 6.01 10.71 13.69
N VAL A 273 5.91 9.50 14.26
CA VAL A 273 6.99 8.49 14.22
C VAL A 273 7.51 8.22 12.80
N ASN A 274 6.68 8.46 11.77
CA ASN A 274 7.05 8.32 10.37
C ASN A 274 7.47 9.64 9.69
N ASN A 275 7.48 10.76 10.42
CA ASN A 275 7.92 12.04 9.89
C ASN A 275 9.43 11.98 9.55
N PRO A 276 9.83 12.29 8.30
CA PRO A 276 11.24 12.31 7.90
C PRO A 276 12.13 13.19 8.79
N ARG A 277 11.60 14.32 9.30
CA ARG A 277 12.34 15.21 10.21
C ARG A 277 12.63 14.55 11.55
N TRP A 278 11.68 13.79 12.09
CA TRP A 278 11.88 13.08 13.34
C TRP A 278 12.79 11.87 13.17
N LYS A 279 12.63 11.11 12.07
CA LYS A 279 13.54 10.00 11.71
C LYS A 279 15.00 10.45 11.56
N ALA A 280 15.22 11.67 11.06
CA ALA A 280 16.56 12.26 10.93
C ALA A 280 17.24 12.61 12.27
N LEU A 281 16.55 12.51 13.42
CA LEU A 281 17.14 12.76 14.75
C LEU A 281 17.83 11.53 15.36
N TRP A 282 17.64 10.35 14.76
CA TRP A 282 18.14 9.06 15.23
C TRP A 282 19.59 8.74 14.84
N PRO A 283 20.06 9.04 13.61
CA PRO A 283 21.44 8.76 13.23
C PRO A 283 22.45 9.42 14.19
N GLY A 284 23.43 8.64 14.64
CA GLY A 284 24.50 9.10 15.55
C GLY A 284 24.16 9.00 17.04
N ARG A 285 22.90 8.73 17.40
CA ARG A 285 22.52 8.42 18.78
C ARG A 285 23.12 7.08 19.23
N LYS A 286 23.21 6.85 20.53
CA LYS A 286 23.76 5.62 21.12
C LYS A 286 22.65 4.82 21.79
N ALA A 287 22.57 3.54 21.47
CA ALA A 287 21.61 2.60 22.05
C ALA A 287 21.95 2.27 23.50
N PHE A 288 23.24 2.06 23.79
CA PHE A 288 23.75 1.60 25.08
C PHE A 288 24.71 2.62 25.70
N ASP A 289 24.71 2.72 27.03
CA ASP A 289 25.69 3.49 27.78
C ASP A 289 27.03 2.77 28.00
N GLU A 290 27.93 3.38 28.77
CA GLU A 290 29.26 2.85 29.08
C GLU A 290 29.21 1.55 29.88
N LYS A 291 28.08 1.25 30.54
CA LYS A 291 27.83 0.00 31.28
C LYS A 291 27.09 -1.04 30.44
N TRP A 292 26.88 -0.76 29.15
CA TRP A 292 26.14 -1.61 28.23
C TRP A 292 24.67 -1.79 28.57
N MET A 293 24.08 -0.79 29.22
CA MET A 293 22.65 -0.77 29.49
C MET A 293 21.92 0.01 28.40
N PRO A 294 20.74 -0.45 27.92
CA PRO A 294 19.91 0.36 27.02
C PRO A 294 19.56 1.69 27.69
N ARG A 295 19.95 2.81 27.05
CA ARG A 295 19.69 4.17 27.57
C ARG A 295 19.04 5.11 26.58
N ILE A 296 18.94 4.72 25.31
CA ILE A 296 18.24 5.52 24.30
C ILE A 296 16.78 5.73 24.70
N GLN A 297 16.33 6.98 24.68
CA GLN A 297 14.96 7.33 25.02
C GLN A 297 14.47 8.55 24.22
N VAL A 298 13.17 8.63 24.03
CA VAL A 298 12.49 9.79 23.48
C VAL A 298 12.02 10.65 24.64
N ILE A 299 12.52 11.88 24.75
CA ILE A 299 12.20 12.78 25.87
C ILE A 299 11.10 13.77 25.51
N LYS A 300 10.48 14.39 26.52
CA LYS A 300 9.62 15.54 26.28
C LYS A 300 10.46 16.76 25.89
N GLY A 301 10.14 17.37 24.76
CA GLY A 301 10.86 18.56 24.25
C GLY A 301 12.00 18.19 23.31
N ALA A 302 12.97 19.09 23.17
CA ALA A 302 14.12 18.92 22.28
C ALA A 302 15.34 18.38 23.04
N ALA A 303 15.97 17.35 22.48
CA ALA A 303 17.26 16.85 22.91
C ALA A 303 18.38 17.69 22.27
N GLY A 304 19.58 17.64 22.88
CA GLY A 304 20.77 18.20 22.27
C GLY A 304 21.21 17.43 21.02
N PRO A 305 22.24 17.91 20.30
CA PRO A 305 22.84 17.14 19.21
C PRO A 305 23.47 15.83 19.75
N PRO A 306 23.58 14.76 18.93
CA PRO A 306 24.05 13.44 19.38
C PRO A 306 25.41 13.46 20.10
N GLU A 307 26.30 14.38 19.75
CA GLU A 307 27.63 14.50 20.36
C GLU A 307 27.58 14.98 21.82
N LYS A 308 26.49 15.67 22.20
CA LYS A 308 26.28 16.20 23.56
C LYS A 308 25.23 15.43 24.35
N ASP A 309 24.22 14.88 23.68
CA ASP A 309 23.12 14.15 24.31
C ASP A 309 22.85 12.83 23.56
N PRO A 310 23.81 11.89 23.54
CA PRO A 310 23.77 10.72 22.65
C PRO A 310 22.60 9.78 22.91
N TYR A 311 22.01 9.82 24.10
CA TYR A 311 20.99 8.88 24.56
C TYR A 311 19.56 9.43 24.49
N ARG A 312 19.34 10.64 23.95
CA ARG A 312 18.02 11.27 23.93
C ARG A 312 17.64 11.75 22.55
N VAL A 313 16.36 11.57 22.21
CA VAL A 313 15.73 12.03 20.97
C VAL A 313 14.54 12.91 21.31
N ASP A 314 14.26 13.90 20.47
CA ASP A 314 13.13 14.81 20.64
C ASP A 314 11.80 14.06 20.71
N GLY A 315 10.92 14.56 21.57
CA GLY A 315 9.57 14.05 21.74
C GLY A 315 8.64 14.43 20.60
N LEU A 316 7.64 13.58 20.39
CA LEU A 316 6.54 13.90 19.49
C LEU A 316 5.59 14.90 20.17
N SER A 317 5.46 16.09 19.59
CA SER A 317 4.62 17.15 20.16
C SER A 317 3.17 16.70 20.31
N GLY A 318 2.63 16.79 21.53
CA GLY A 318 1.27 16.33 21.85
C GLY A 318 1.09 14.80 21.88
N ALA A 319 2.15 14.02 21.74
CA ALA A 319 2.12 12.56 21.68
C ALA A 319 3.15 11.92 22.64
N THR A 320 3.10 12.33 23.91
CA THR A 320 3.98 11.80 24.96
C THR A 320 3.83 10.29 25.12
N MET A 321 2.60 9.76 25.14
CA MET A 321 2.38 8.31 25.32
C MET A 321 2.98 7.49 24.18
N THR A 322 2.92 7.98 22.94
CA THR A 322 3.59 7.34 21.82
C THR A 322 5.12 7.40 21.98
N SER A 323 5.64 8.55 22.43
CA SER A 323 7.08 8.75 22.70
C SER A 323 7.58 7.80 23.81
N ASP A 324 6.80 7.64 24.87
CA ASP A 324 7.08 6.69 25.95
C ASP A 324 7.04 5.26 25.43
N GLY A 325 6.03 4.92 24.61
CA GLY A 325 5.93 3.62 23.94
C GLY A 325 7.16 3.26 23.10
N VAL A 326 7.70 4.23 22.33
CA VAL A 326 8.96 4.06 21.59
C VAL A 326 10.13 3.79 22.54
N SER A 327 10.26 4.56 23.63
CA SER A 327 11.33 4.39 24.61
C SER A 327 11.27 3.02 25.28
N ASN A 328 10.09 2.61 25.73
CA ASN A 328 9.87 1.32 26.38
C ASN A 328 10.16 0.15 25.44
N MET A 329 9.71 0.26 24.18
CA MET A 329 9.98 -0.74 23.15
C MET A 329 11.48 -0.91 22.91
N LEU A 330 12.23 0.20 22.77
CA LEU A 330 13.68 0.14 22.57
C LEU A 330 14.38 -0.45 23.80
N ALA A 331 13.98 -0.05 25.01
CA ALA A 331 14.52 -0.61 26.24
C ALA A 331 14.29 -2.13 26.35
N PHE A 332 13.13 -2.62 25.92
CA PHE A 332 12.81 -4.05 25.91
C PHE A 332 13.65 -4.82 24.88
N TRP A 333 13.62 -4.40 23.60
CA TRP A 333 14.27 -5.15 22.53
C TRP A 333 15.80 -5.05 22.55
N LEU A 334 16.38 -3.99 23.12
CA LEU A 334 17.82 -3.90 23.36
C LEU A 334 18.22 -4.56 24.68
N GLY A 335 17.25 -4.88 25.54
CA GLY A 335 17.45 -5.51 26.83
C GLY A 335 17.69 -7.03 26.74
N LYS A 336 17.87 -7.63 27.91
CA LYS A 336 18.21 -9.06 28.09
C LYS A 336 17.18 -10.03 27.48
N ASP A 337 15.92 -9.64 27.42
CA ASP A 337 14.83 -10.53 26.98
C ASP A 337 14.63 -10.50 25.45
N GLY A 338 15.19 -9.48 24.79
CA GLY A 338 15.20 -9.30 23.34
C GLY A 338 16.57 -9.61 22.71
N PHE A 339 17.14 -8.64 21.99
CA PHE A 339 18.42 -8.76 21.28
C PHE A 339 19.66 -8.47 22.14
N GLY A 340 19.51 -8.19 23.44
CA GLY A 340 20.65 -7.95 24.33
C GLY A 340 21.75 -9.02 24.24
N PRO A 341 21.44 -10.33 24.36
CA PRO A 341 22.41 -11.40 24.21
C PRO A 341 23.12 -11.42 22.85
N PHE A 342 22.40 -11.08 21.78
CA PHE A 342 22.94 -10.99 20.43
C PHE A 342 23.96 -9.85 20.29
N PHE A 343 23.65 -8.67 20.81
CA PHE A 343 24.58 -7.54 20.80
C PHE A 343 25.79 -7.76 21.69
N GLU A 344 25.61 -8.40 22.85
CA GLU A 344 26.72 -8.78 23.73
C GLU A 344 27.71 -9.71 23.01
N LYS A 345 27.21 -10.73 22.32
CA LYS A 345 28.05 -11.64 21.51
C LYS A 345 28.71 -10.96 20.33
N SER A 346 27.99 -10.09 19.62
CA SER A 346 28.53 -9.31 18.51
C SER A 346 29.68 -8.42 19.01
N ARG A 347 29.50 -7.73 20.13
CA ARG A 347 30.56 -6.94 20.75
C ARG A 347 31.78 -7.78 21.13
N ALA A 348 31.56 -8.96 21.73
CA ALA A 348 32.65 -9.87 22.10
C ALA A 348 33.47 -10.37 20.89
N ARG A 349 32.87 -10.40 19.69
CA ARG A 349 33.53 -10.75 18.43
C ARG A 349 34.20 -9.56 17.72
N GLY A 350 34.05 -8.35 18.27
CA GLY A 350 34.52 -7.11 17.63
C GLY A 350 33.63 -6.60 16.49
N GLY A 351 32.36 -7.03 16.45
CA GLY A 351 31.40 -6.72 15.41
C GLY A 351 30.49 -7.91 15.08
N TYR A 352 29.67 -7.76 14.04
CA TYR A 352 28.72 -8.79 13.60
C TYR A 352 29.36 -9.92 12.80
#